data_AF-A0A2N4T1S2-F1
#
_entry.id   AF-A0A2N4T1S2-F1
#
_cell.length_a   1.000
_cell.length_b   1.000
_cell.length_c   1.000
_cell.angle_alpha   90.00
_cell.angle_beta   90.00
_cell.angle_gamma   90.00
#
_symmetry.space_group_name_H-M   'P 1'
#
loop_
_entity.id
_entity.type
_entity.pdbx_description
1 polymer ?
#
loop_
_entity_poly.entity_id
_entity_poly.type
_entity_poly.pdbx_seq_one_letter_code
_entity_poly.pdbx_strand_id
1 'polypeptide(L)'
;MHSTEGLAGVSVRHPASFAVAAVIALQVTVPTLAMLVGELPTRFGFQMYSAQGFVEIKVLDANGAPVEIDLERVIAGQLRPDFDWTEGLPPRICTDFPDAAVVSVRQPEREATLHCD
;
A
#
# COMPACT_ATOMS: atom_id res chain seq x y z
N MET A 1 20.14 23.93 60.06
CA MET A 1 20.76 23.08 59.03
C MET A 1 19.87 21.87 58.84
N HIS A 2 19.58 21.56 57.58
CA HIS A 2 18.38 20.91 57.07
C HIS A 2 18.17 19.44 57.47
N SER A 3 16.88 19.11 57.66
CA SER A 3 16.29 17.78 57.81
C SER A 3 16.75 16.78 56.75
N THR A 4 17.18 15.61 57.20
CA THR A 4 17.15 14.37 56.41
C THR A 4 15.83 13.67 56.67
N GLU A 5 14.79 14.05 55.93
CA GLU A 5 13.54 13.30 55.88
C GLU A 5 13.78 11.99 55.12
N GLY A 6 13.85 10.91 55.89
CA GLY A 6 13.83 9.56 55.38
C GLY A 6 12.56 9.34 54.55
N LEU A 7 12.75 9.12 53.26
CA LEU A 7 11.76 8.48 52.39
C LEU A 7 11.61 7.01 52.81
N ALA A 8 11.00 6.79 53.98
CA ALA A 8 10.42 5.51 54.34
C ALA A 8 9.06 5.38 53.62
N GLY A 9 9.11 5.37 52.29
CA GLY A 9 7.99 4.93 51.47
C GLY A 9 7.89 3.42 51.60
N VAL A 10 7.24 2.93 52.66
CA VAL A 10 6.76 1.55 52.73
C VAL A 10 5.73 1.39 51.61
N SER A 11 6.23 1.01 50.44
CA SER A 11 5.40 0.60 49.32
C SER A 11 4.70 -0.68 49.76
N VAL A 12 3.41 -0.54 50.10
CA VAL A 12 2.52 -1.68 50.32
C VAL A 12 2.49 -2.47 49.01
N ARG A 13 3.36 -3.48 48.93
CA ARG A 13 3.41 -4.43 47.82
C ARG A 13 2.13 -5.24 47.84
N HIS A 14 1.07 -4.70 47.27
CA HIS A 14 -0.07 -5.51 46.92
C HIS A 14 0.42 -6.52 45.87
N PRO A 15 0.23 -7.83 46.09
CA PRO A 15 0.69 -8.85 45.14
C PRO A 15 0.11 -8.59 43.74
N ALA A 16 -1.07 -7.97 43.68
CA ALA A 16 -1.69 -7.49 42.45
C ALA A 16 -0.86 -6.41 41.72
N SER A 17 -0.32 -5.41 42.43
CA SER A 17 0.50 -4.36 41.82
C SER A 17 1.82 -4.92 41.26
N PHE A 18 2.41 -5.90 41.94
CA PHE A 18 3.60 -6.59 41.44
C PHE A 18 3.30 -7.43 40.19
N ALA A 19 2.18 -8.17 40.20
CA ALA A 19 1.75 -8.94 39.04
C ALA A 19 1.48 -8.05 37.82
N VAL A 20 0.80 -6.91 38.01
CA VAL A 20 0.54 -5.93 36.94
C VAL A 20 1.85 -5.37 36.40
N ALA A 21 2.78 -4.96 37.26
CA ALA A 21 4.07 -4.44 36.85
C ALA A 21 4.89 -5.49 36.06
N ALA A 22 4.85 -6.75 36.48
CA ALA A 22 5.53 -7.84 35.79
C ALA A 22 4.95 -8.09 34.38
N VAL A 23 3.62 -8.04 34.23
CA VAL A 23 2.96 -8.20 32.94
C VAL A 23 3.25 -7.03 31.99
N ILE A 24 3.27 -5.80 32.51
CA ILE A 24 3.66 -4.62 31.73
C ILE A 24 5.12 -4.74 31.29
N ALA A 25 6.02 -5.12 32.21
CA ALA A 25 7.43 -5.32 31.88
C ALA A 25 7.60 -6.37 30.78
N LEU A 26 6.92 -7.51 30.89
CA LEU A 26 6.99 -8.58 29.88
C LEU A 26 6.49 -8.12 28.50
N GLN A 27 5.38 -7.37 28.47
CA GLN A 27 4.81 -6.84 27.22
C GLN A 27 5.72 -5.82 26.52
N VAL A 28 6.56 -5.11 27.26
CA VAL A 28 7.53 -4.17 26.67
C VAL A 28 8.82 -4.89 26.30
N THR A 29 9.32 -5.77 27.18
CA THR A 29 10.60 -6.47 26.98
C THR A 29 10.58 -7.38 25.76
N VAL A 30 9.49 -8.10 25.50
CA VAL A 30 9.42 -9.03 24.36
C VAL A 30 9.54 -8.31 23.01
N PRO A 31 8.75 -7.26 22.69
CA PRO A 31 8.94 -6.47 21.47
C PRO A 31 10.29 -5.76 21.39
N THR A 32 10.81 -5.24 22.51
CA THR A 32 12.12 -4.56 22.51
C THR A 32 13.25 -5.52 22.15
N LEU A 33 13.25 -6.74 22.69
CA LEU A 33 14.22 -7.77 22.31
C LEU A 33 14.02 -8.24 20.87
N ALA A 34 12.76 -8.37 20.42
CA ALA A 34 12.46 -8.69 19.03
C ALA A 34 12.98 -7.61 18.06
N MET A 35 12.94 -6.33 18.43
CA MET A 35 13.51 -5.25 17.63
C MET A 35 15.04 -5.19 17.65
N LEU A 36 15.67 -5.54 18.78
CA LEU A 36 17.13 -5.45 18.94
C LEU A 36 17.88 -6.67 18.38
N VAL A 37 17.26 -7.85 18.42
CA VAL A 37 17.89 -9.14 18.08
C VAL A 37 17.25 -9.79 16.86
N GLY A 38 15.99 -9.46 16.55
CA GLY A 38 15.31 -9.99 15.37
C GLY A 38 15.84 -9.38 14.07
N GLU A 39 15.90 -10.19 13.03
CA GLU A 39 16.04 -9.70 11.66
C GLU A 39 14.91 -8.69 11.38
N LEU A 40 15.23 -7.56 10.72
CA LEU A 40 14.23 -6.54 10.37
C LEU A 40 13.01 -7.24 9.77
N PRO A 41 11.79 -6.87 10.17
CA PRO A 41 10.59 -7.63 9.86
C PRO A 41 10.57 -7.96 8.37
N THR A 42 10.68 -9.26 8.09
CA THR A 42 10.35 -9.87 6.82
C THR A 42 9.08 -9.19 6.32
N ARG A 43 9.14 -8.59 5.13
CA ARG A 43 7.99 -7.96 4.49
C ARG A 43 6.85 -8.96 4.54
N PHE A 44 5.91 -8.76 5.46
CA PHE A 44 4.72 -9.59 5.60
C PHE A 44 3.87 -9.31 4.37
N GLY A 45 4.13 -10.10 3.35
CA GLY A 45 3.62 -9.93 2.00
C GLY A 45 2.18 -10.37 1.87
N PHE A 46 1.30 -10.08 2.83
CA PHE A 46 -0.14 -10.23 2.68
C PHE A 46 -0.78 -9.22 3.64
N GLN A 47 -1.52 -8.23 3.12
CA GLN A 47 -2.35 -7.25 3.86
C GLN A 47 -1.76 -5.87 4.25
N MET A 48 -1.21 -5.13 3.29
CA MET A 48 -1.50 -3.68 3.24
C MET A 48 -2.07 -3.35 1.87
N TYR A 49 -3.40 -3.32 1.79
CA TYR A 49 -4.19 -2.89 0.64
C TYR A 49 -4.04 -1.37 0.44
N SER A 50 -2.81 -0.87 0.33
CA SER A 50 -2.58 0.38 -0.38
C SER A 50 -2.22 -0.02 -1.80
N ALA A 51 -3.10 0.31 -2.74
CA ALA A 51 -2.80 0.32 -4.16
C ALA A 51 -1.56 1.20 -4.43
N GLN A 52 -0.36 0.67 -4.18
CA GLN A 52 0.90 1.25 -4.66
C GLN A 52 1.03 0.83 -6.11
N GLY A 53 0.20 1.47 -6.94
CA GLY A 53 0.12 1.22 -8.36
C GLY A 53 -1.10 1.92 -8.93
N PHE A 54 -0.89 2.81 -9.88
CA PHE A 54 -1.95 3.42 -10.67
C PHE A 54 -1.90 2.83 -12.09
N VAL A 55 -3.06 2.77 -12.73
CA VAL A 55 -3.17 2.51 -14.16
C VAL A 55 -3.87 3.73 -14.73
N GLU A 56 -3.13 4.57 -15.45
CA GLU A 56 -3.68 5.72 -16.15
C GLU A 56 -3.82 5.35 -17.63
N ILE A 57 -5.02 5.55 -18.17
CA ILE A 57 -5.33 5.26 -19.57
C ILE A 57 -5.79 6.56 -20.20
N LYS A 58 -5.18 6.91 -21.32
CA LYS A 58 -5.54 8.09 -22.10
C LYS A 58 -5.79 7.64 -23.53
N VAL A 59 -6.98 7.96 -24.01
CA VAL A 59 -7.39 7.69 -25.40
C VAL A 59 -7.63 9.03 -26.07
N LEU A 60 -7.01 9.23 -27.22
CA LEU A 60 -7.15 10.43 -28.04
C LEU A 60 -7.70 10.06 -29.42
N ASP A 61 -8.53 10.93 -29.98
CA ASP A 61 -9.00 10.84 -31.35
C ASP A 61 -7.93 11.34 -32.35
N ALA A 62 -8.25 11.28 -33.64
CA ALA A 62 -7.37 11.75 -34.72
C ALA A 62 -7.06 13.27 -34.65
N ASN A 63 -7.86 14.04 -33.92
CA ASN A 63 -7.66 15.48 -33.70
C ASN A 63 -6.90 15.78 -32.40
N GLY A 64 -6.51 14.76 -31.63
CA GLY A 64 -5.86 14.89 -30.34
C GLY A 64 -6.80 15.24 -29.18
N ALA A 65 -8.12 15.14 -29.37
CA ALA A 65 -9.13 15.33 -28.33
C ALA A 65 -9.30 14.05 -27.50
N PRO A 66 -9.50 14.15 -26.18
CA PRO A 66 -9.74 12.98 -25.33
C PRO A 66 -11.07 12.31 -25.67
N VAL A 67 -11.03 10.99 -25.86
CA VAL A 67 -12.22 10.15 -26.07
C VAL A 67 -12.57 9.48 -24.75
N GLU A 68 -13.81 9.67 -24.31
CA GLU A 68 -14.33 8.98 -23.14
C GLU A 68 -14.69 7.54 -23.52
N ILE A 69 -14.01 6.58 -22.90
CA ILE A 69 -14.21 5.15 -23.14
C ILE A 69 -14.85 4.48 -21.93
N ASP A 70 -15.84 3.62 -22.20
CA ASP A 70 -16.44 2.76 -21.18
C ASP A 70 -15.53 1.55 -20.96
N LEU A 71 -14.56 1.71 -20.05
CA LEU A 71 -13.58 0.68 -19.70
C LEU A 71 -14.24 -0.62 -19.25
N GLU A 72 -15.40 -0.58 -18.60
CA GLU A 72 -16.11 -1.78 -18.13
C GLU A 72 -16.59 -2.66 -19.30
N ARG A 73 -16.70 -2.12 -20.52
CA ARG A 73 -16.99 -2.91 -21.72
C ARG A 73 -15.77 -3.61 -22.30
N VAL A 74 -14.57 -3.08 -22.05
CA VAL A 74 -13.30 -3.58 -22.60
C VAL A 74 -12.66 -4.62 -21.69
N ILE A 75 -12.77 -4.41 -20.38
CA ILE A 75 -12.20 -5.30 -19.36
C ILE A 75 -13.32 -5.93 -18.53
N ALA A 76 -13.21 -7.24 -18.28
CA ALA A 76 -14.10 -7.92 -17.35
C ALA A 76 -13.71 -7.59 -15.90
N GLY A 77 -14.18 -6.45 -15.39
CA GLY A 77 -14.00 -6.04 -14.00
C GLY A 77 -13.24 -4.72 -13.83
N GLN A 78 -12.38 -4.67 -12.81
CA GLN A 78 -11.65 -3.45 -12.41
C GLN A 78 -10.19 -3.47 -12.89
N LEU A 79 -9.63 -2.29 -13.16
CA LEU A 79 -8.21 -2.15 -13.49
C LEU A 79 -7.33 -2.54 -12.30
N ARG A 80 -6.64 -3.65 -12.47
CA ARG A 80 -5.81 -4.30 -11.46
C ARG A 80 -4.35 -3.90 -11.66
N PRO A 81 -3.70 -3.19 -10.72
CA PRO A 81 -2.32 -2.72 -10.92
C PRO A 81 -1.29 -3.85 -10.99
N ASP A 82 -1.64 -5.06 -10.55
CA ASP A 82 -0.85 -6.29 -10.65
C ASP A 82 -0.75 -6.87 -12.08
N PHE A 83 -1.65 -6.47 -12.98
CA PHE A 83 -1.67 -6.98 -14.36
C PHE A 83 -0.93 -6.03 -15.31
N ASP A 84 -0.23 -6.60 -16.30
CA ASP A 84 0.37 -5.81 -17.36
C ASP A 84 -0.70 -5.38 -18.37
N TRP A 85 -1.12 -4.12 -18.26
CA TRP A 85 -2.09 -3.55 -19.20
C TRP A 85 -1.41 -2.93 -20.43
N THR A 86 -0.09 -2.79 -20.44
CA THR A 86 0.63 -2.09 -21.52
C THR A 86 0.69 -2.89 -22.81
N GLU A 87 0.69 -4.23 -22.73
CA GLU A 87 0.70 -5.09 -23.91
C GLU A 87 -0.70 -5.38 -24.47
N GLY A 88 -1.65 -5.71 -23.59
CA GLY A 88 -2.94 -6.26 -24.02
C GLY A 88 -4.06 -5.24 -24.21
N LEU A 89 -4.00 -4.10 -23.50
CA LEU A 89 -5.10 -3.14 -23.48
C LEU A 89 -5.12 -2.20 -24.69
N PRO A 90 -3.99 -1.61 -25.14
CA PRO A 90 -4.01 -0.69 -26.28
C PRO A 90 -4.58 -1.33 -27.57
N PRO A 91 -4.18 -2.55 -27.96
CA PRO A 91 -4.72 -3.19 -29.17
C PRO A 91 -6.23 -3.47 -29.07
N ARG A 92 -6.72 -3.83 -27.87
CA ARG A 92 -8.16 -4.05 -27.64
C ARG A 92 -8.95 -2.76 -27.79
N ILE A 93 -8.47 -1.66 -27.20
CA ILE A 93 -9.12 -0.36 -27.32
C ILE A 93 -9.15 0.09 -28.79
N CYS A 94 -8.05 -0.07 -29.54
CA CYS A 94 -8.04 0.25 -30.97
C CYS A 94 -9.02 -0.61 -31.80
N THR A 95 -9.29 -1.85 -31.37
CA THR A 95 -10.24 -2.75 -32.06
C THR A 95 -11.69 -2.39 -31.73
N ASP A 96 -11.98 -2.06 -30.48
CA ASP A 96 -13.34 -1.83 -29.99
C ASP A 96 -13.82 -0.38 -30.20
N PHE A 97 -12.91 0.59 -30.33
CA PHE A 97 -13.20 2.01 -30.49
C PHE A 97 -12.55 2.57 -31.78
N PRO A 98 -13.27 2.59 -32.91
CA PRO A 98 -12.73 3.07 -34.19
C PRO A 98 -12.41 4.57 -34.21
N ASP A 99 -12.96 5.34 -33.25
CA ASP A 99 -12.68 6.78 -33.12
C ASP A 99 -11.36 7.06 -32.36
N ALA A 100 -10.76 6.03 -31.74
CA ALA A 100 -9.47 6.15 -31.08
C ALA A 100 -8.34 6.16 -32.13
N ALA A 101 -7.45 7.16 -32.07
CA ALA A 101 -6.25 7.23 -32.90
C ALA A 101 -4.97 6.99 -32.10
N VAL A 102 -4.97 7.33 -30.81
CA VAL A 102 -3.82 7.10 -29.92
C VAL A 102 -4.32 6.58 -28.58
N VAL A 103 -3.75 5.47 -28.12
CA VAL A 103 -4.02 4.89 -26.80
C VAL A 103 -2.72 4.81 -26.03
N SER A 104 -2.64 5.49 -24.88
CA SER A 104 -1.50 5.40 -23.98
C SER A 104 -1.92 4.83 -22.62
N VAL A 105 -1.17 3.85 -22.14
CA VAL A 105 -1.35 3.21 -20.84
C VAL A 105 -0.09 3.43 -20.01
N ARG A 106 -0.25 4.00 -18.82
CA ARG A 106 0.85 4.29 -17.89
C ARG A 106 0.65 3.57 -16.57
N GLN A 107 1.70 2.87 -16.15
CA GLN A 107 1.87 2.20 -14.87
C GLN A 107 3.21 2.66 -14.25
N PRO A 108 3.46 2.42 -12.94
CA PRO A 108 4.63 2.98 -12.24
C PRO A 108 5.98 2.69 -12.91
N GLU A 109 6.13 1.51 -13.52
CA GLU A 109 7.38 1.05 -14.16
C GLU A 109 7.22 0.81 -15.67
N ARG A 110 6.03 1.02 -16.23
CA ARG A 110 5.71 0.64 -17.62
C ARG A 110 4.85 1.70 -18.27
N GLU A 111 5.16 2.02 -19.52
CA GLU A 111 4.36 2.91 -20.34
C GLU A 111 4.34 2.33 -21.75
N ALA A 112 3.15 2.25 -22.33
CA ALA A 112 2.99 1.91 -23.74
C ALA A 112 2.06 2.92 -24.40
N THR A 113 2.44 3.34 -25.60
CA THR A 113 1.58 4.13 -26.48
C THR A 113 1.44 3.38 -27.79
N LEU A 114 0.20 3.20 -28.23
CA LEU A 114 -0.14 2.60 -29.50
C LEU A 114 -0.91 3.61 -30.33
N HIS A 115 -0.52 3.74 -31.59
CA HIS A 115 -1.29 4.44 -32.59
C HIS A 115 -2.24 3.43 -33.24
N CYS A 116 -3.53 3.74 -33.27
CA CYS A 116 -4.52 2.93 -33.96
C CYS A 116 -4.53 3.36 -35.44
N ASP A 117 -4.49 2.38 -36.34
CA ASP A 117 -4.50 2.58 -37.81
C ASP A 117 -5.92 2.45 -38.40
#